data_AF-A0A836QHI0-F1
#
_entry.id   AF-A0A836QHI0-F1
#
_cell.length_a   1.000
_cell.length_b   1.000
_cell.length_c   1.000
_cell.angle_alpha   90.00
_cell.angle_beta   90.00
_cell.angle_gamma   90.00
#
_symmetry.space_group_name_H-M   'P 1'
#
loop_
_entity.id
_entity.type
_entity.pdbx_description
1 polymer ?
#
loop_
_entity_poly.entity_id
_entity_poly.type
_entity_poly.pdbx_seq_one_letter_code
_entity_poly.pdbx_strand_id
1 'polypeptide(L)'
;MSRSGVQRNLLKLMEHTEVDLRSPHDISSQMESVIQMQKTGKVERKKVSTGNVLFVVSGAFSGLEEIIGRRLNRGAMGFRLSEAQGESDEEEENTDLLKHLRSEDLIEYGFESEFIGRLPVTAVLSSLECGDLLEILRSPRCSVILSKKRDFRAYGIDVDFTDDALSLLAQSAYEEHTGARGLVSAVERVLLAYECKLPSVDIDSFTVTAEVVEQPKEGLQSLLLEGSLHTFVRKFRESHNLGLSFDDDAVLLVKEMAVESGDMPLQLCERLFADYGHGLKLLEFEEFEITADVLRDPSQSLNDLIKSLYHGQT
;
A
#
# COMPACT_ATOMS: atom_id res chain seq x y z
N MET A 1 -32.63 13.92 -1.47
CA MET A 1 -32.81 15.22 -2.14
C MET A 1 -32.92 14.98 -3.64
N SER A 2 -33.78 15.68 -4.37
CA SER A 2 -33.89 15.55 -5.83
C SER A 2 -32.58 15.96 -6.52
N ARG A 3 -32.18 15.28 -7.60
CA ARG A 3 -31.01 15.62 -8.44
C ARG A 3 -31.03 17.10 -8.86
N SER A 4 -32.19 17.63 -9.24
CA SER A 4 -32.32 19.05 -9.62
C SER A 4 -32.24 20.01 -8.41
N GLY A 5 -32.68 19.57 -7.23
CA GLY A 5 -32.62 20.37 -6.01
C GLY A 5 -31.19 20.66 -5.57
N VAL A 6 -30.27 19.72 -5.80
CA VAL A 6 -28.84 19.90 -5.53
C VAL A 6 -28.22 20.92 -6.51
N GLN A 7 -28.51 20.78 -7.80
CA GLN A 7 -27.97 21.69 -8.84
C GLN A 7 -28.41 23.15 -8.60
N ARG A 8 -29.68 23.39 -8.26
CA ARG A 8 -30.18 24.75 -7.95
C ARG A 8 -29.57 25.36 -6.70
N ASN A 9 -29.29 24.55 -5.68
CA ASN A 9 -28.62 25.04 -4.48
C ASN A 9 -27.17 25.41 -4.76
N LEU A 10 -26.46 24.63 -5.59
CA LEU A 10 -25.10 24.93 -6.01
C LEU A 10 -25.04 26.18 -6.89
N LEU A 11 -26.01 26.39 -7.80
CA LEU A 11 -26.15 27.61 -8.60
C LEU A 11 -26.09 28.87 -7.73
N LYS A 12 -26.87 28.91 -6.65
CA LYS A 12 -26.86 30.06 -5.71
C LYS A 12 -25.50 30.33 -5.10
N LEU A 13 -24.70 29.28 -4.83
CA LEU A 13 -23.35 29.45 -4.28
C LEU A 13 -22.38 30.01 -5.33
N MET A 14 -22.58 29.68 -6.60
CA MET A 14 -21.76 30.16 -7.72
C MET A 14 -22.10 31.60 -8.16
N GLU A 15 -23.26 32.11 -7.77
CA GLU A 15 -23.75 33.46 -8.12
C GLU A 15 -23.22 34.59 -7.22
N HIS A 16 -22.00 34.46 -6.69
CA HIS A 16 -21.36 35.47 -5.83
C HIS A 16 -22.25 35.84 -4.64
N THR A 17 -22.53 34.86 -3.77
CA THR A 17 -23.34 35.06 -2.58
C THR A 17 -22.48 35.28 -1.34
N GLU A 18 -23.03 36.02 -0.37
CA GLU A 18 -22.51 36.03 1.00
C GLU A 18 -23.11 34.85 1.76
N VAL A 19 -22.27 33.91 2.16
CA VAL A 19 -22.69 32.73 2.92
C VAL A 19 -22.28 32.91 4.37
N ASP A 20 -23.23 32.70 5.28
CA ASP A 20 -22.95 32.69 6.72
C ASP A 20 -22.10 31.43 7.05
N LEU A 21 -20.91 31.61 7.63
CA LEU A 21 -20.00 30.51 7.98
C LEU A 21 -20.48 29.65 9.16
N ARG A 22 -21.48 30.12 9.91
CA ARG A 22 -21.96 29.46 11.12
C ARG A 22 -23.11 28.51 10.80
N SER A 23 -22.94 27.24 11.16
CA SER A 23 -24.03 26.26 11.09
C SER A 23 -25.11 26.61 12.12
N PRO A 24 -26.40 26.70 11.73
CA PRO A 24 -27.50 26.91 12.67
C PRO A 24 -27.60 25.83 13.76
N HIS A 25 -27.02 24.65 13.53
CA HIS A 25 -27.15 23.48 14.39
C HIS A 25 -25.95 23.21 15.31
N ASP A 26 -24.90 24.03 15.26
CA ASP A 26 -23.73 23.87 16.13
C ASP A 26 -23.96 24.57 17.48
N ILE A 27 -23.98 23.79 18.57
CA ILE A 27 -24.24 24.25 19.93
C ILE A 27 -23.17 25.24 20.40
N SER A 28 -21.91 25.04 20.01
CA SER A 28 -20.82 25.97 20.34
C SER A 28 -21.01 27.32 19.65
N SER A 29 -21.39 27.29 18.36
CA SER A 29 -21.73 28.50 17.60
C SER A 29 -22.94 29.24 18.19
N GLN A 30 -23.95 28.53 18.71
CA GLN A 30 -25.10 29.14 19.40
C GLN A 30 -24.71 29.76 20.74
N MET A 31 -23.92 29.07 21.55
CA MET A 31 -23.44 29.57 22.85
C MET A 31 -22.59 30.84 22.68
N GLU A 32 -21.66 30.85 21.71
CA GLU A 32 -20.88 32.05 21.35
C GLU A 32 -21.79 33.19 20.90
N SER A 33 -22.84 32.90 20.12
CA SER A 33 -23.80 33.92 19.65
C SER A 33 -24.57 34.56 20.81
N VAL A 34 -24.97 33.77 21.81
CA VAL A 34 -25.65 34.26 23.02
C VAL A 34 -24.70 35.13 23.86
N ILE A 35 -23.45 34.68 24.04
CA ILE A 35 -22.43 35.44 24.79
C ILE A 35 -22.10 36.75 24.08
N GLN A 36 -21.99 36.74 22.75
CA GLN A 36 -21.69 37.94 21.96
C GLN A 36 -22.87 38.93 21.95
N MET A 37 -24.11 38.41 21.88
CA MET A 37 -25.34 39.19 22.00
C MET A 37 -25.43 39.88 23.36
N GLN A 38 -25.10 39.19 24.46
CA GLN A 38 -25.10 39.77 25.80
C GLN A 38 -24.05 40.87 25.97
N LYS A 39 -22.88 40.73 25.32
CA LYS A 39 -21.78 41.71 25.43
C LYS A 39 -21.94 42.94 24.53
N THR A 40 -22.48 42.77 23.32
CA THR A 40 -22.46 43.82 22.28
C THR A 40 -23.84 44.22 21.78
N GLY A 41 -24.89 43.52 22.19
CA GLY A 41 -26.27 43.73 21.72
C GLY A 41 -26.52 43.30 20.26
N LYS A 42 -25.51 42.76 19.57
CA LYS A 42 -25.59 42.29 18.18
C LYS A 42 -24.91 40.93 18.04
N VAL A 43 -25.47 40.08 17.19
CA VAL A 43 -24.81 38.84 16.75
C VAL A 43 -24.02 39.16 15.48
N GLU A 44 -22.69 39.16 15.54
CA GLU A 44 -21.88 39.26 14.33
C GLU A 44 -21.92 37.94 13.59
N ARG A 45 -22.51 37.93 12.40
CA ARG A 45 -22.43 36.81 11.48
C ARG A 45 -21.18 36.97 10.63
N LYS A 46 -20.21 36.08 10.81
CA LYS A 46 -19.07 35.98 9.90
C LYS A 46 -19.57 35.45 8.56
N LYS A 47 -19.57 36.31 7.57
CA LYS A 47 -19.95 36.00 6.19
C LYS A 47 -18.70 35.83 5.35
N VAL A 48 -18.76 34.89 4.39
CA VAL A 48 -17.73 34.73 3.36
C VAL A 48 -18.36 34.95 2.00
N SER A 49 -17.68 35.73 1.16
CA SER A 49 -18.05 35.91 -0.23
C SER A 49 -17.55 34.72 -1.05
N THR A 50 -18.42 34.14 -1.88
CA THR A 50 -18.04 33.07 -2.81
C THR A 50 -17.44 33.57 -4.12
N GLY A 51 -17.32 34.90 -4.32
CA GLY A 51 -16.94 35.46 -5.62
C GLY A 51 -15.56 35.07 -6.16
N ASN A 52 -14.60 34.82 -5.26
CA ASN A 52 -13.24 34.38 -5.62
C ASN A 52 -13.00 32.90 -5.31
N VAL A 53 -14.05 32.11 -5.08
CA VAL A 53 -13.94 30.68 -4.82
C VAL A 53 -13.90 29.95 -6.16
N LEU A 54 -12.84 29.16 -6.39
CA LEU A 54 -12.77 28.27 -7.53
C LEU A 54 -13.65 27.04 -7.27
N PHE A 55 -14.64 26.82 -8.12
CA PHE A 55 -15.47 25.63 -8.10
C PHE A 55 -14.93 24.62 -9.11
N VAL A 56 -14.47 23.46 -8.62
CA VAL A 56 -14.10 22.31 -9.44
C VAL A 56 -15.13 21.22 -9.20
N VAL A 57 -15.79 20.78 -10.27
CA VAL A 57 -16.79 19.71 -10.23
C VAL A 57 -16.27 18.57 -11.08
N SER A 58 -16.23 17.36 -10.52
CA SER A 58 -15.73 16.15 -11.18
C SER A 58 -16.69 14.99 -10.93
N GLY A 59 -16.81 14.10 -11.90
CA GLY A 59 -17.61 12.88 -11.80
C GLY A 59 -17.32 11.93 -12.95
N ALA A 60 -17.71 10.67 -12.79
CA ALA A 60 -17.74 9.71 -13.90
C ALA A 60 -19.12 9.79 -14.57
N PHE A 61 -19.14 10.07 -15.87
CA PHE A 61 -20.36 10.29 -16.65
C PHE A 61 -20.59 9.16 -17.63
N SER A 62 -20.90 7.96 -17.12
CA SER A 62 -21.17 6.79 -17.97
C SER A 62 -22.36 7.02 -18.89
N GLY A 63 -22.24 6.60 -20.16
CA GLY A 63 -23.25 6.77 -21.20
C GLY A 63 -23.23 8.14 -21.88
N LEU A 64 -22.35 9.06 -21.47
CA LEU A 64 -22.20 10.37 -22.13
C LEU A 64 -21.56 10.21 -23.52
N GLU A 65 -20.64 9.25 -23.65
CA GLU A 65 -20.02 8.80 -24.88
C GLU A 65 -21.06 8.38 -25.95
N GLU A 66 -22.14 7.72 -25.56
CA GLU A 66 -23.23 7.33 -26.47
C GLU A 66 -24.02 8.54 -26.98
N ILE A 67 -24.27 9.53 -26.12
CA ILE A 67 -24.94 10.79 -26.48
C ILE A 67 -24.09 11.54 -27.50
N ILE A 68 -22.79 11.69 -27.21
CA ILE A 68 -21.84 12.34 -28.11
C ILE A 68 -21.74 11.59 -29.44
N GLY A 69 -21.65 10.26 -29.40
CA GLY A 69 -21.55 9.40 -30.57
C GLY A 69 -22.78 9.51 -31.49
N ARG A 70 -23.99 9.58 -30.90
CA ARG A 70 -25.24 9.82 -31.64
C ARG A 70 -25.23 11.19 -32.32
N ARG A 71 -24.82 12.25 -31.61
CA ARG A 71 -24.71 13.60 -32.18
C ARG A 71 -23.69 13.67 -33.32
N LEU A 72 -22.55 12.98 -33.18
CA LEU A 72 -21.51 12.92 -34.22
C LEU A 72 -21.87 11.96 -35.37
N ASN A 73 -23.09 11.40 -35.41
CA ASN A 73 -23.55 10.42 -36.40
C ASN A 73 -22.66 9.16 -36.51
N ARG A 74 -21.96 8.79 -35.43
CA ARG A 74 -21.19 7.52 -35.36
C ARG A 74 -22.07 6.30 -35.03
N GLY A 75 -23.32 6.52 -34.65
CA GLY A 75 -24.26 5.55 -34.08
C GLY A 75 -24.73 4.37 -34.95
N ALA A 76 -24.15 4.14 -36.14
CA ALA A 76 -24.50 2.98 -36.98
C ALA A 76 -23.30 2.16 -37.50
N MET A 77 -22.07 2.67 -37.39
CA MET A 77 -20.85 1.96 -37.85
C MET A 77 -19.98 1.45 -36.70
N GLY A 78 -19.95 2.13 -35.54
CA GLY A 78 -19.04 1.79 -34.44
C GLY A 78 -19.43 0.54 -33.63
N PHE A 79 -20.72 0.32 -33.38
CA PHE A 79 -21.20 -0.82 -32.58
C PHE A 79 -20.96 -2.20 -33.22
N ARG A 80 -20.61 -2.24 -34.53
CA ARG A 80 -20.25 -3.48 -35.24
C ARG A 80 -18.74 -3.70 -35.32
N LEU A 81 -17.93 -2.71 -34.95
CA LEU A 81 -16.47 -2.78 -34.90
C LEU A 81 -15.98 -3.12 -33.48
N SER A 82 -16.67 -2.63 -32.45
CA SER A 82 -16.38 -2.95 -31.05
C SER A 82 -16.55 -4.43 -30.71
N GLU A 83 -17.52 -5.14 -31.32
CA GLU A 83 -17.64 -6.61 -31.17
C GLU A 83 -16.42 -7.40 -31.71
N ALA A 84 -15.50 -6.76 -32.45
CA ALA A 84 -14.31 -7.37 -33.02
C ALA A 84 -12.98 -6.85 -32.45
N GLN A 85 -13.01 -5.86 -31.54
CA GLN A 85 -11.83 -5.24 -30.92
C GLN A 85 -11.82 -5.47 -29.41
N GLY A 86 -10.64 -5.45 -28.78
CA GLY A 86 -10.48 -5.74 -27.36
C GLY A 86 -10.97 -4.60 -26.46
N GLU A 87 -11.20 -4.88 -25.18
CA GLU A 87 -11.71 -3.90 -24.19
C GLU A 87 -10.82 -2.64 -24.04
N SER A 88 -9.51 -2.75 -24.30
CA SER A 88 -8.58 -1.61 -24.28
C SER A 88 -8.85 -0.59 -25.39
N ASP A 89 -9.24 -1.07 -26.57
CA ASP A 89 -9.50 -0.22 -27.74
C ASP A 89 -10.80 0.58 -27.54
N GLU A 90 -11.77 0.02 -26.79
CA GLU A 90 -13.04 0.68 -26.46
C GLU A 90 -12.84 1.88 -25.50
N GLU A 91 -11.94 1.77 -24.53
CA GLU A 91 -11.68 2.86 -23.56
C GLU A 91 -11.00 4.08 -24.20
N GLU A 92 -10.05 3.84 -25.12
CA GLU A 92 -9.42 4.91 -25.89
C GLU A 92 -10.43 5.61 -26.82
N GLU A 93 -11.26 4.84 -27.52
CA GLU A 93 -12.31 5.39 -28.37
C GLU A 93 -13.32 6.23 -27.57
N ASN A 94 -13.72 5.76 -26.38
CA ASN A 94 -14.61 6.51 -25.50
C ASN A 94 -13.97 7.81 -25.01
N THR A 95 -12.69 7.79 -24.64
CA THR A 95 -11.95 8.99 -24.24
C THR A 95 -11.89 10.00 -25.40
N ASP A 96 -11.67 9.53 -26.63
CA ASP A 96 -11.67 10.37 -27.82
C ASP A 96 -13.04 11.00 -28.13
N LEU A 97 -14.13 10.26 -27.90
CA LEU A 97 -15.48 10.83 -28.01
C LEU A 97 -15.68 11.95 -26.98
N LEU A 98 -15.27 11.74 -25.73
CA LEU A 98 -15.40 12.74 -24.66
C LEU A 98 -14.64 14.04 -24.97
N LYS A 99 -13.53 14.00 -25.73
CA LYS A 99 -12.82 15.22 -26.18
C LYS A 99 -13.68 16.13 -27.07
N HIS A 100 -14.74 15.60 -27.68
CA HIS A 100 -15.68 16.36 -28.49
C HIS A 100 -16.91 16.84 -27.72
N LEU A 101 -16.93 16.71 -26.39
CA LEU A 101 -18.05 17.12 -25.55
C LEU A 101 -18.49 18.58 -25.81
N ARG A 102 -19.80 18.80 -25.85
CA ARG A 102 -20.43 20.14 -25.88
C ARG A 102 -21.46 20.25 -24.78
N SER A 103 -21.83 21.48 -24.44
CA SER A 103 -22.84 21.77 -23.41
C SER A 103 -24.20 21.13 -23.72
N GLU A 104 -24.58 20.97 -24.98
CA GLU A 104 -25.83 20.32 -25.40
C GLU A 104 -25.89 18.83 -24.97
N ASP A 105 -24.75 18.13 -24.98
CA ASP A 105 -24.70 16.72 -24.57
C ASP A 105 -24.92 16.59 -23.05
N LEU A 106 -24.38 17.52 -22.27
CA LEU A 106 -24.57 17.57 -20.81
C LEU A 106 -26.03 17.88 -20.44
N ILE A 107 -26.70 18.71 -21.23
CA ILE A 107 -28.12 19.00 -21.05
C ILE A 107 -28.95 17.75 -21.37
N GLU A 108 -28.66 17.05 -22.48
CA GLU A 108 -29.32 15.78 -22.82
C GLU A 108 -29.06 14.70 -21.75
N TYR A 109 -27.86 14.68 -21.18
CA TYR A 109 -27.49 13.80 -20.06
C TYR A 109 -28.30 14.08 -18.77
N GLY A 110 -28.81 15.30 -18.61
CA GLY A 110 -29.72 15.69 -17.52
C GLY A 110 -29.26 16.83 -16.62
N PHE A 111 -28.27 17.62 -17.04
CA PHE A 111 -27.93 18.87 -16.34
C PHE A 111 -28.86 20.02 -16.73
N GLU A 112 -29.16 20.90 -15.77
CA GLU A 112 -29.87 22.15 -16.05
C GLU A 112 -28.98 23.11 -16.87
N SER A 113 -29.55 23.76 -17.89
CA SER A 113 -28.81 24.66 -18.79
C SER A 113 -28.14 25.83 -18.05
N GLU A 114 -28.81 26.37 -17.03
CA GLU A 114 -28.29 27.42 -16.17
C GLU A 114 -27.04 26.95 -15.41
N PHE A 115 -27.02 25.70 -14.95
CA PHE A 115 -25.90 25.12 -14.21
C PHE A 115 -24.67 24.95 -15.11
N ILE A 116 -24.83 24.37 -16.29
CA ILE A 116 -23.73 24.21 -17.27
C ILE A 116 -23.22 25.57 -17.76
N GLY A 117 -24.10 26.57 -17.90
CA GLY A 117 -23.70 27.92 -18.25
C GLY A 117 -22.73 28.58 -17.26
N ARG A 118 -22.66 28.09 -16.00
CA ARG A 118 -21.70 28.55 -14.99
C ARG A 118 -20.40 27.74 -14.95
N LEU A 119 -20.28 26.68 -15.77
CA LEU A 119 -19.11 25.82 -15.88
C LEU A 119 -18.51 25.90 -17.30
N PRO A 120 -17.88 27.03 -17.68
CA PRO A 120 -17.41 27.28 -19.04
C PRO A 120 -16.16 26.47 -19.43
N VAL A 121 -15.46 25.91 -18.44
CA VAL A 121 -14.24 25.12 -18.65
C VAL A 121 -14.56 23.66 -18.39
N THR A 122 -14.27 22.81 -19.36
CA THR A 122 -14.38 21.36 -19.23
C THR A 122 -13.02 20.74 -19.50
N ALA A 123 -12.63 19.80 -18.64
CA ALA A 123 -11.44 18.98 -18.82
C ALA A 123 -11.88 17.50 -18.86
N VAL A 124 -11.31 16.75 -19.80
CA VAL A 124 -11.50 15.32 -19.94
C VAL A 124 -10.23 14.65 -19.45
N LEU A 125 -10.37 13.62 -18.61
CA LEU A 125 -9.27 12.83 -18.11
C LEU A 125 -9.22 11.53 -18.92
N SER A 126 -8.02 11.14 -19.36
CA SER A 126 -7.79 9.85 -20.00
C SER A 126 -7.86 8.70 -19.00
N SER A 127 -8.11 7.49 -19.50
CA SER A 127 -7.87 6.26 -18.76
C SER A 127 -6.39 6.15 -18.38
N LEU A 128 -6.11 5.38 -17.33
CA LEU A 128 -4.75 5.15 -16.84
C LEU A 128 -4.20 3.89 -17.48
N GLU A 129 -3.05 4.01 -18.13
CA GLU A 129 -2.29 2.86 -18.61
C GLU A 129 -1.40 2.27 -17.50
N CYS A 130 -0.88 1.06 -17.72
CA CYS A 130 0.08 0.44 -16.80
C CYS A 130 1.30 1.35 -16.54
N GLY A 131 1.78 2.06 -17.57
CA GLY A 131 2.87 3.03 -17.44
C GLY A 131 2.54 4.19 -16.49
N ASP A 132 1.32 4.73 -16.57
CA ASP A 132 0.87 5.81 -15.68
C ASP A 132 0.79 5.34 -14.23
N LEU A 133 0.31 4.11 -14.00
CA LEU A 133 0.25 3.51 -12.68
C LEU A 133 1.64 3.32 -12.07
N LEU A 134 2.63 2.92 -12.88
CA LEU A 134 4.03 2.85 -12.46
C LEU A 134 4.59 4.23 -12.10
N GLU A 135 4.31 5.26 -12.90
CA GLU A 135 4.74 6.64 -12.57
C GLU A 135 4.10 7.13 -11.26
N ILE A 136 2.83 6.82 -11.03
CA ILE A 136 2.14 7.13 -9.77
C ILE A 136 2.84 6.44 -8.60
N LEU A 137 3.20 5.17 -8.72
CA LEU A 137 3.91 4.42 -7.67
C LEU A 137 5.33 4.95 -7.42
N ARG A 138 6.07 5.32 -8.47
CA ARG A 138 7.42 5.92 -8.36
C ARG A 138 7.42 7.32 -7.77
N SER A 139 6.29 8.03 -7.83
CA SER A 139 6.19 9.39 -7.33
C SER A 139 6.53 9.47 -5.84
N PRO A 140 7.40 10.40 -5.40
CA PRO A 140 7.72 10.57 -3.99
C PRO A 140 6.53 11.03 -3.14
N ARG A 141 5.44 11.44 -3.79
CA ARG A 141 4.18 11.84 -3.17
C ARG A 141 3.10 10.76 -3.22
N CYS A 142 3.44 9.56 -3.70
CA CYS A 142 2.51 8.44 -3.78
C CYS A 142 1.98 8.10 -2.38
N SER A 143 0.68 8.33 -2.16
CA SER A 143 0.06 8.10 -0.85
C SER A 143 0.07 6.61 -0.47
N VAL A 144 -0.02 5.70 -1.45
CA VAL A 144 -0.02 4.25 -1.21
C VAL A 144 1.31 3.80 -0.61
N ILE A 145 2.41 4.15 -1.28
CA ILE A 145 3.77 3.82 -0.80
C ILE A 145 4.08 4.54 0.50
N LEU A 146 3.75 5.84 0.61
CA LEU A 146 3.98 6.60 1.84
C LEU A 146 3.17 6.06 3.03
N SER A 147 1.96 5.56 2.81
CA SER A 147 1.17 4.92 3.86
C SER A 147 1.87 3.67 4.36
N LYS A 148 2.28 2.77 3.45
CA LYS A 148 2.98 1.53 3.83
C LYS A 148 4.31 1.80 4.54
N LYS A 149 5.07 2.79 4.07
CA LYS A 149 6.28 3.24 4.76
C LYS A 149 6.00 3.71 6.19
N ARG A 150 4.88 4.39 6.43
CA ARG A 150 4.49 4.81 7.78
C ARG A 150 4.02 3.63 8.64
N ASP A 151 3.28 2.69 8.06
CA ASP A 151 2.78 1.51 8.75
C ASP A 151 3.95 0.66 9.28
N PHE A 152 4.95 0.36 8.46
CA PHE A 152 6.16 -0.36 8.89
C PHE A 152 7.01 0.46 9.88
N ARG A 153 7.17 1.76 9.64
CA ARG A 153 7.94 2.64 10.54
C ARG A 153 7.32 2.73 11.94
N ALA A 154 6.01 2.54 12.10
CA ALA A 154 5.38 2.46 13.42
C ALA A 154 5.93 1.30 14.27
N TYR A 155 6.48 0.27 13.63
CA TYR A 155 7.15 -0.87 14.25
C TYR A 155 8.68 -0.77 14.25
N GLY A 156 9.24 0.37 13.82
CA GLY A 156 10.70 0.58 13.73
C GLY A 156 11.35 -0.02 12.48
N ILE A 157 10.56 -0.49 11.51
CA ILE A 157 11.06 -1.12 10.28
C ILE A 157 11.06 -0.08 9.15
N ASP A 158 12.23 0.19 8.56
CA ASP A 158 12.32 1.01 7.35
C ASP A 158 12.08 0.12 6.10
N VAL A 159 11.04 0.44 5.33
CA VAL A 159 10.67 -0.31 4.11
C VAL A 159 10.98 0.48 2.84
N ASP A 160 11.58 -0.20 1.86
CA ASP A 160 11.86 0.32 0.54
C ASP A 160 11.35 -0.61 -0.57
N PHE A 161 11.22 -0.08 -1.78
CA PHE A 161 10.66 -0.78 -2.93
C PHE A 161 11.64 -0.69 -4.10
N THR A 162 11.91 -1.84 -4.71
CA THR A 162 12.68 -1.89 -5.96
C THR A 162 11.81 -1.48 -7.15
N ASP A 163 12.46 -1.00 -8.20
CA ASP A 163 11.77 -0.55 -9.41
C ASP A 163 10.98 -1.67 -10.11
N ASP A 164 11.54 -2.88 -10.11
CA ASP A 164 10.89 -4.07 -10.65
C ASP A 164 9.64 -4.46 -9.83
N ALA A 165 9.72 -4.35 -8.50
CA ALA A 165 8.55 -4.58 -7.64
C ALA A 165 7.43 -3.57 -7.91
N LEU A 166 7.76 -2.29 -8.09
CA LEU A 166 6.77 -1.27 -8.45
C LEU A 166 6.14 -1.56 -9.81
N SER A 167 6.92 -2.04 -10.77
CA SER A 167 6.45 -2.42 -12.10
C SER A 167 5.44 -3.58 -12.03
N LEU A 168 5.74 -4.63 -11.26
CA LEU A 168 4.82 -5.74 -11.04
C LEU A 168 3.54 -5.34 -10.30
N LEU A 169 3.65 -4.46 -9.30
CA LEU A 169 2.50 -3.92 -8.58
C LEU A 169 1.60 -3.08 -9.48
N ALA A 170 2.19 -2.26 -10.36
CA ALA A 170 1.45 -1.49 -11.36
C ALA A 170 0.71 -2.40 -12.35
N GLN A 171 1.38 -3.45 -12.84
CA GLN A 171 0.78 -4.44 -13.73
C GLN A 171 -0.39 -5.15 -13.04
N SER A 172 -0.20 -5.64 -11.81
CA SER A 172 -1.28 -6.30 -11.06
C SER A 172 -2.47 -5.37 -10.83
N ALA A 173 -2.24 -4.07 -10.57
CA ALA A 173 -3.31 -3.10 -10.41
C ALA A 173 -4.03 -2.77 -11.74
N TYR A 174 -3.30 -2.78 -12.85
CA TYR A 174 -3.87 -2.57 -14.19
C TYR A 174 -4.85 -3.70 -14.56
N GLU A 175 -4.48 -4.95 -14.27
CA GLU A 175 -5.31 -6.15 -14.49
C GLU A 175 -6.61 -6.16 -13.65
N GLU A 176 -6.69 -5.34 -12.59
CA GLU A 176 -7.91 -5.20 -11.78
C GLU A 176 -8.95 -4.24 -12.39
N HIS A 177 -8.62 -3.49 -13.44
CA HIS A 177 -9.53 -2.56 -14.15
C HIS A 177 -10.27 -1.56 -13.23
N THR A 178 -9.65 -1.16 -12.12
CA THR A 178 -10.21 -0.17 -11.17
C THR A 178 -9.43 1.14 -11.13
N GLY A 179 -8.51 1.33 -12.07
CA GLY A 179 -7.61 2.49 -12.14
C GLY A 179 -6.69 2.58 -10.92
N ALA A 180 -6.34 3.80 -10.51
CA ALA A 180 -5.42 4.03 -9.38
C ALA A 180 -5.92 3.48 -8.03
N ARG A 181 -7.20 3.13 -7.89
CA ARG A 181 -7.70 2.44 -6.68
C ARG A 181 -7.16 1.01 -6.56
N GLY A 182 -6.89 0.36 -7.69
CA GLY A 182 -6.28 -0.97 -7.74
C GLY A 182 -4.88 -1.01 -7.11
N LEU A 183 -4.16 0.11 -7.12
CA LEU A 183 -2.83 0.20 -6.50
C LEU A 183 -2.85 -0.13 -5.00
N VAL A 184 -3.90 0.27 -4.29
CA VAL A 184 -4.04 -0.03 -2.85
C VAL A 184 -4.22 -1.53 -2.65
N SER A 185 -5.14 -2.13 -3.41
CA SER A 185 -5.45 -3.56 -3.39
C SER A 185 -4.22 -4.42 -3.74
N ALA A 186 -3.52 -4.07 -4.82
CA ALA A 186 -2.33 -4.78 -5.27
C ALA A 186 -1.21 -4.77 -4.21
N VAL A 187 -0.95 -3.61 -3.60
CA VAL A 187 0.07 -3.47 -2.55
C VAL A 187 -0.34 -4.18 -1.26
N GLU A 188 -1.59 -4.04 -0.82
CA GLU A 188 -2.10 -4.70 0.39
C GLU A 188 -2.04 -6.23 0.27
N ARG A 189 -2.41 -6.79 -0.88
CA ARG A 189 -2.35 -8.23 -1.13
C ARG A 189 -0.97 -8.82 -0.86
N VAL A 190 0.09 -8.09 -1.21
CA VAL A 190 1.47 -8.52 -1.02
C VAL A 190 1.92 -8.29 0.43
N LEU A 191 1.69 -7.09 0.97
CA LEU A 191 2.34 -6.66 2.22
C LEU A 191 1.56 -6.95 3.50
N LEU A 192 0.26 -7.24 3.45
CA LEU A 192 -0.55 -7.44 4.64
C LEU A 192 -0.01 -8.56 5.56
N ALA A 193 0.48 -9.65 4.97
CA ALA A 193 1.08 -10.74 5.72
C ALA A 193 2.41 -10.33 6.38
N TYR A 194 3.21 -9.50 5.71
CA TYR A 194 4.47 -8.97 6.22
C TYR A 194 4.21 -8.01 7.39
N GLU A 195 3.25 -7.09 7.25
CA GLU A 195 2.84 -6.16 8.32
C GLU A 195 2.42 -6.91 9.60
N CYS A 196 1.76 -8.06 9.45
CA CYS A 196 1.34 -8.86 10.60
C CYS A 196 2.49 -9.61 11.28
N LYS A 197 3.51 -10.04 10.53
CA LYS A 197 4.53 -10.99 10.99
C LYS A 197 5.88 -10.35 11.31
N LEU A 198 6.34 -9.39 10.51
CA LEU A 198 7.65 -8.77 10.69
C LEU A 198 7.83 -8.06 12.03
N PRO A 199 6.82 -7.40 12.63
CA PRO A 199 6.99 -6.80 13.96
C PRO A 199 7.30 -7.79 15.08
N SER A 200 7.13 -9.10 14.84
CA SER A 200 7.49 -10.16 15.80
C SER A 200 8.94 -10.64 15.66
N VAL A 201 9.68 -10.09 14.71
CA VAL A 201 11.05 -10.49 14.37
C VAL A 201 11.98 -9.28 14.48
N ASP A 202 13.21 -9.54 14.87
CA ASP A 202 14.25 -8.52 15.07
C ASP A 202 14.86 -8.08 13.74
N ILE A 203 14.13 -7.24 12.99
CA ILE A 203 14.51 -6.72 11.68
C ILE A 203 14.30 -5.20 11.67
N ASP A 204 15.33 -4.46 11.26
CA ASP A 204 15.28 -2.98 11.19
C ASP A 204 14.92 -2.46 9.80
N SER A 205 15.10 -3.26 8.75
CA SER A 205 14.84 -2.85 7.36
C SER A 205 14.31 -3.98 6.48
N PHE A 206 13.46 -3.64 5.51
CA PHE A 206 12.85 -4.59 4.60
C PHE A 206 12.76 -3.97 3.19
N THR A 207 13.27 -4.68 2.18
CA THR A 207 13.17 -4.25 0.78
C THR A 207 12.19 -5.14 0.03
N VAL A 208 11.18 -4.52 -0.57
CA VAL A 208 10.19 -5.19 -1.43
C VAL A 208 10.80 -5.36 -2.83
N THR A 209 11.17 -6.60 -3.15
CA THR A 209 11.74 -7.02 -4.44
C THR A 209 10.67 -7.61 -5.36
N ALA A 210 11.02 -7.87 -6.62
CA ALA A 210 10.13 -8.58 -7.54
C ALA A 210 9.71 -9.95 -7.00
N GLU A 211 10.65 -10.70 -6.42
CA GLU A 211 10.41 -12.01 -5.80
C GLU A 211 9.37 -11.94 -4.68
N VAL A 212 9.42 -10.88 -3.86
CA VAL A 212 8.42 -10.64 -2.79
C VAL A 212 7.02 -10.42 -3.36
N VAL A 213 6.92 -9.77 -4.53
CA VAL A 213 5.63 -9.51 -5.19
C VAL A 213 5.08 -10.77 -5.85
N GLU A 214 5.94 -11.53 -6.56
CA GLU A 214 5.55 -12.77 -7.26
C GLU A 214 5.24 -13.92 -6.30
N GLN A 215 6.04 -14.06 -5.23
CA GLN A 215 5.93 -15.14 -4.25
C GLN A 215 5.88 -14.59 -2.81
N PRO A 216 4.81 -13.88 -2.41
CA PRO A 216 4.74 -13.21 -1.11
C PRO A 216 4.91 -14.14 0.08
N LYS A 217 4.44 -15.40 -0.02
CA LYS A 217 4.53 -16.37 1.08
C LYS A 217 5.95 -16.89 1.27
N GLU A 218 6.66 -17.19 0.20
CA GLU A 218 8.01 -17.76 0.25
C GLU A 218 9.03 -16.71 0.68
N GLY A 219 8.90 -15.48 0.17
CA GLY A 219 9.71 -14.34 0.63
C GLY A 219 9.52 -14.10 2.14
N LEU A 220 8.28 -14.13 2.64
CA LEU A 220 8.00 -13.92 4.06
C LEU A 220 8.62 -15.02 4.92
N GLN A 221 8.47 -16.29 4.51
CA GLN A 221 9.06 -17.41 5.26
C GLN A 221 10.58 -17.30 5.34
N SER A 222 11.24 -16.92 4.25
CA SER A 222 12.69 -16.76 4.22
C SER A 222 13.14 -15.61 5.13
N LEU A 223 12.43 -14.48 5.12
CA LEU A 223 12.74 -13.35 5.99
C LEU A 223 12.50 -13.66 7.49
N LEU A 224 11.44 -14.41 7.81
CA LEU A 224 11.15 -14.86 9.18
C LEU A 224 12.22 -15.85 9.68
N LEU A 225 12.73 -16.71 8.80
CA LEU A 225 13.82 -17.64 9.12
C LEU A 225 15.10 -16.87 9.44
N GLU A 226 15.53 -15.97 8.55
CA GLU A 226 16.73 -15.15 8.73
C GLU A 226 16.68 -14.35 10.04
N GLY A 227 15.57 -13.65 10.30
CA GLY A 227 15.45 -12.87 11.53
C GLY A 227 15.34 -13.74 12.79
N SER A 228 14.81 -14.96 12.69
CA SER A 228 14.83 -15.94 13.79
C SER A 228 16.24 -16.41 14.10
N LEU A 229 17.04 -16.70 13.08
CA LEU A 229 18.45 -17.10 13.22
C LEU A 229 19.29 -15.95 13.79
N HIS A 230 19.10 -14.73 13.28
CA HIS A 230 19.77 -13.55 13.82
C HIS A 230 19.44 -13.34 15.31
N THR A 231 18.16 -13.47 15.68
CA THR A 231 17.73 -13.39 17.09
C THR A 231 18.39 -14.46 17.94
N PHE A 232 18.48 -15.70 17.43
CA PHE A 232 19.12 -16.81 18.12
C PHE A 232 20.61 -16.54 18.35
N VAL A 233 21.36 -16.19 17.30
CA VAL A 233 22.80 -15.86 17.38
C VAL A 233 23.06 -14.74 18.38
N ARG A 234 22.26 -13.66 18.34
CA ARG A 234 22.40 -12.54 19.27
C ARG A 234 22.19 -12.98 20.72
N LYS A 235 21.08 -13.67 21.01
CA LYS A 235 20.78 -14.18 22.37
C LYS A 235 21.85 -15.15 22.88
N PHE A 236 22.35 -16.02 22.00
CA PHE A 236 23.40 -16.97 22.33
C PHE A 236 24.70 -16.24 22.70
N ARG A 237 25.08 -15.23 21.92
CA ARG A 237 26.24 -14.37 22.21
C ARG A 237 26.10 -13.63 23.53
N GLU A 238 24.94 -13.05 23.81
CA GLU A 238 24.69 -12.35 25.08
C GLU A 238 24.76 -13.28 26.30
N SER A 239 24.25 -14.51 26.17
CA SER A 239 24.17 -15.46 27.28
C SER A 239 25.49 -16.16 27.55
N HIS A 240 26.28 -16.45 26.51
CA HIS A 240 27.48 -17.28 26.61
C HIS A 240 28.78 -16.54 26.33
N ASN A 241 28.72 -15.29 25.83
CA ASN A 241 29.86 -14.50 25.37
C ASN A 241 30.66 -15.20 24.26
N LEU A 242 29.96 -15.88 23.33
CA LEU A 242 30.51 -16.65 22.22
C LEU A 242 29.79 -16.29 20.92
N GLY A 243 30.53 -16.07 19.84
CA GLY A 243 30.01 -15.79 18.51
C GLY A 243 29.56 -17.05 17.79
N LEU A 244 28.40 -17.01 17.15
CA LEU A 244 27.84 -18.16 16.44
C LEU A 244 27.43 -17.72 15.03
N SER A 245 27.74 -18.52 14.02
CA SER A 245 27.29 -18.29 12.64
C SER A 245 26.70 -19.57 12.06
N PHE A 246 25.92 -19.45 10.98
CA PHE A 246 25.39 -20.57 10.21
C PHE A 246 25.95 -20.46 8.79
N ASP A 247 26.40 -21.59 8.23
CA ASP A 247 26.68 -21.66 6.79
C ASP A 247 25.37 -21.76 5.97
N ASP A 248 25.46 -21.53 4.66
CA ASP A 248 24.28 -21.51 3.78
C ASP A 248 23.52 -22.86 3.78
N ASP A 249 24.26 -23.97 3.82
CA ASP A 249 23.70 -25.33 3.87
C ASP A 249 22.97 -25.58 5.19
N ALA A 250 23.46 -25.05 6.31
CA ALA A 250 22.83 -25.10 7.62
C ALA A 250 21.54 -24.28 7.65
N VAL A 251 21.53 -23.08 7.08
CA VAL A 251 20.31 -22.25 6.98
C VAL A 251 19.21 -23.00 6.22
N LEU A 252 19.57 -23.61 5.08
CA LEU A 252 18.64 -24.44 4.30
C LEU A 252 18.12 -25.63 5.10
N LEU A 253 19.00 -26.35 5.82
CA LEU A 253 18.60 -27.49 6.63
C LEU A 253 17.69 -27.08 7.80
N VAL A 254 17.95 -25.94 8.45
CA VAL A 254 17.05 -25.41 9.50
C VAL A 254 15.66 -25.11 8.91
N LYS A 255 15.59 -24.58 7.69
CA LYS A 255 14.32 -24.34 7.00
C LYS A 255 13.53 -25.64 6.83
N GLU A 256 14.18 -26.69 6.32
CA GLU A 256 13.56 -28.01 6.11
C GLU A 256 13.09 -28.61 7.44
N MET A 257 13.97 -28.63 8.45
CA MET A 257 13.66 -29.18 9.77
C MET A 257 12.52 -28.44 10.48
N ALA A 258 12.44 -27.11 10.37
CA ALA A 258 11.37 -26.32 10.95
C ALA A 258 10.01 -26.60 10.28
N VAL A 259 10.01 -26.84 8.96
CA VAL A 259 8.80 -27.24 8.23
C VAL A 259 8.35 -28.64 8.64
N GLU A 260 9.28 -29.59 8.79
CA GLU A 260 8.97 -30.96 9.20
C GLU A 260 8.47 -31.06 10.64
N SER A 261 9.09 -30.32 11.57
CA SER A 261 8.70 -30.35 12.98
C SER A 261 7.48 -29.48 13.29
N GLY A 262 7.20 -28.47 12.45
CA GLY A 262 6.19 -27.46 12.70
C GLY A 262 6.59 -26.44 13.78
N ASP A 263 7.85 -26.47 14.23
CA ASP A 263 8.40 -25.53 15.22
C ASP A 263 8.77 -24.20 14.55
N MET A 264 8.74 -23.11 15.33
CA MET A 264 9.36 -21.85 14.90
C MET A 264 10.89 -22.03 14.84
N PRO A 265 11.60 -21.52 13.82
CA PRO A 265 13.04 -21.73 13.67
C PRO A 265 13.88 -21.33 14.90
N LEU A 266 13.49 -20.25 15.59
CA LEU A 266 14.12 -19.84 16.84
C LEU A 266 14.03 -20.93 17.93
N GLN A 267 12.85 -21.51 18.14
CA GLN A 267 12.63 -22.55 19.15
C GLN A 267 13.37 -23.84 18.79
N LEU A 268 13.41 -24.18 17.51
CA LEU A 268 14.18 -25.31 17.01
C LEU A 268 15.67 -25.14 17.33
N CYS A 269 16.25 -23.97 17.03
CA CYS A 269 17.66 -23.68 17.32
C CYS A 269 17.95 -23.67 18.82
N GLU A 270 17.11 -23.02 19.64
CA GLU A 270 17.25 -23.01 21.10
C GLU A 270 17.24 -24.45 21.69
N ARG A 271 16.43 -25.35 21.12
CA ARG A 271 16.37 -26.76 21.54
C ARG A 271 17.59 -27.57 21.08
N LEU A 272 18.03 -27.42 19.83
CA LEU A 272 19.14 -28.20 19.27
C LEU A 272 20.49 -27.83 19.90
N PHE A 273 20.67 -26.56 20.27
CA PHE A 273 21.94 -26.02 20.75
C PHE A 273 21.94 -25.69 22.24
N ALA A 274 20.99 -26.23 23.03
CA ALA A 274 20.88 -25.96 24.46
C ALA A 274 22.18 -26.25 25.24
N ASP A 275 22.88 -27.34 24.90
CA ASP A 275 24.11 -27.76 25.59
C ASP A 275 25.39 -27.13 25.01
N TYR A 276 25.30 -26.51 23.82
CA TYR A 276 26.46 -25.97 23.11
C TYR A 276 27.11 -24.79 23.83
N GLY A 277 26.31 -23.95 24.49
CA GLY A 277 26.83 -22.78 25.22
C GLY A 277 27.80 -23.15 26.34
N HIS A 278 27.53 -24.25 27.05
CA HIS A 278 28.44 -24.77 28.08
C HIS A 278 29.59 -25.57 27.46
N GLY A 279 29.29 -26.42 26.47
CA GLY A 279 30.29 -27.27 25.82
C GLY A 279 31.40 -26.48 25.12
N LEU A 280 31.04 -25.49 24.29
CA LEU A 280 32.01 -24.68 23.55
C LEU A 280 32.86 -23.80 24.47
N LYS A 281 32.30 -23.31 25.58
CA LYS A 281 33.03 -22.52 26.57
C LYS A 281 34.12 -23.33 27.29
N LEU A 282 33.89 -24.63 27.54
CA LEU A 282 34.91 -25.53 28.08
C LEU A 282 36.08 -25.75 27.10
N LEU A 283 35.82 -25.57 25.81
CA LEU A 283 36.78 -25.75 24.74
C LEU A 283 37.48 -24.42 24.35
N GLU A 284 37.22 -23.34 25.09
CA GLU A 284 37.80 -22.00 24.88
C GLU A 284 37.58 -21.41 23.48
N PHE A 285 36.48 -21.80 22.79
CA PHE A 285 36.09 -21.17 21.53
C PHE A 285 35.53 -19.77 21.77
N GLU A 286 35.93 -18.81 20.92
CA GLU A 286 35.34 -17.46 20.88
C GLU A 286 34.28 -17.33 19.78
N GLU A 287 34.44 -18.08 18.68
CA GLU A 287 33.51 -18.13 17.54
C GLU A 287 33.33 -19.59 17.08
N PHE A 288 32.12 -19.94 16.64
CA PHE A 288 31.78 -21.26 16.13
C PHE A 288 30.79 -21.17 14.98
N GLU A 289 31.10 -21.84 13.87
CA GLU A 289 30.23 -21.94 12.70
C GLU A 289 29.46 -23.26 12.74
N ILE A 290 28.13 -23.16 12.65
CA ILE A 290 27.22 -24.30 12.54
C ILE A 290 27.13 -24.69 11.07
N THR A 291 27.53 -25.90 10.79
CA THR A 291 27.39 -26.54 9.48
C THR A 291 26.23 -27.52 9.46
N ALA A 292 25.80 -27.93 8.26
CA ALA A 292 24.73 -28.92 8.09
C ALA A 292 25.01 -30.24 8.83
N ASP A 293 26.26 -30.69 8.92
CA ASP A 293 26.62 -31.92 9.64
C ASP A 293 26.46 -31.76 11.15
N VAL A 294 26.77 -30.58 11.69
CA VAL A 294 26.54 -30.25 13.11
C VAL A 294 25.04 -30.27 13.44
N LEU A 295 24.19 -29.77 12.53
CA LEU A 295 22.74 -29.76 12.70
C LEU A 295 22.10 -31.15 12.66
N ARG A 296 22.64 -32.08 11.88
CA ARG A 296 22.12 -33.46 11.75
C ARG A 296 22.25 -34.23 13.06
N ASP A 297 23.41 -34.15 13.72
CA ASP A 297 23.65 -34.79 15.02
C ASP A 297 24.38 -33.83 15.99
N PRO A 298 23.65 -32.86 16.60
CA PRO A 298 24.27 -31.83 17.44
C PRO A 298 24.97 -32.41 18.66
N SER A 299 24.35 -33.35 19.37
CA SER A 299 24.93 -33.92 20.59
C SER A 299 26.18 -34.75 20.28
N GLN A 300 26.20 -35.48 19.16
CA GLN A 300 27.36 -36.28 18.78
C GLN A 300 28.51 -35.37 18.33
N SER A 301 28.22 -34.37 17.50
CA SER A 301 29.22 -33.40 17.03
C SER A 301 29.91 -32.67 18.18
N LEU A 302 29.16 -32.23 19.19
CA LEU A 302 29.72 -31.60 20.39
C LEU A 302 30.60 -32.57 21.20
N ASN A 303 30.15 -33.82 21.36
CA ASN A 303 30.93 -34.84 22.08
C ASN A 303 32.23 -35.17 21.35
N ASP A 304 32.21 -35.24 20.02
CA ASP A 304 33.40 -35.55 19.23
C ASP A 304 34.38 -34.37 19.20
N LEU A 305 33.88 -33.12 19.18
CA LEU A 305 34.67 -31.91 19.43
C LEU A 305 35.37 -31.97 20.79
N ILE A 306 34.63 -32.27 21.87
CA ILE A 306 35.20 -32.39 23.22
C ILE A 306 36.28 -33.49 23.25
N LYS A 307 36.00 -34.68 22.73
CA LYS A 307 36.97 -35.80 22.71
C LYS A 307 38.25 -35.44 21.96
N SER A 308 38.15 -34.73 20.83
CA SER A 308 39.31 -34.37 20.01
C SER A 308 40.32 -33.49 20.76
N LEU A 309 39.82 -32.58 21.60
CA LEU A 309 40.65 -31.69 22.43
C LEU A 309 41.33 -32.45 23.58
N TYR A 310 40.63 -33.38 24.23
CA TYR A 310 41.20 -34.21 25.30
C TYR A 310 42.20 -35.27 24.80
N HIS A 311 42.10 -35.72 23.54
CA HIS A 311 43.08 -36.65 22.94
C HIS A 311 44.30 -35.96 22.32
N GLY A 312 44.30 -34.62 22.20
CA GLY A 312 45.43 -33.83 21.70
C GLY A 312 46.44 -33.37 22.78
N GLN A 313 46.16 -33.61 24.06
CA GLN A 313 47.01 -33.21 25.20
C GLN A 313 47.85 -34.34 25.83
N THR A 314 47.94 -35.52 25.20
CA THR A 314 48.84 -36.61 25.63
C THR A 314 50.11 -36.69 24.81
#